data_AF-A0A9E3EYW6-F1
#
_entry.id   AF-A0A9E3EYW6-F1
#
_cell.length_a   1.000
_cell.length_b   1.000
_cell.length_c   1.000
_cell.angle_alpha   90.00
_cell.angle_beta   90.00
_cell.angle_gamma   90.00
#
_symmetry.space_group_name_H-M   'P 1'
#
loop_
_entity.id
_entity.type
_entity.pdbx_description
1 polymer ?
#
loop_
_entity_poly.entity_id
_entity_poly.type
_entity_poly.pdbx_seq_one_letter_code
_entity_poly.pdbx_strand_id
1 'polypeptide(L)' 'RRGYVVVSDQDGHALTESGQVRRGQLLRLRFCDGEVDARAEGGEAED' A
#
# COMPACT_ATOMS: atom_id res chain seq x y z
N ARG A 1 -18.28 10.07 -5.18
CA ARG A 1 -17.08 9.92 -6.03
C ARG A 1 -16.26 8.79 -5.42
N ARG A 2 -15.82 7.78 -6.18
CA ARG A 2 -14.94 6.72 -5.64
C ARG A 2 -13.50 7.19 -5.78
N GLY A 3 -12.79 7.32 -4.68
CA GLY A 3 -11.34 7.57 -4.68
C GLY A 3 -10.59 6.28 -4.98
N TYR A 4 -9.38 6.41 -5.52
CA TYR A 4 -8.46 5.28 -5.70
C TYR A 4 -7.10 5.67 -5.14
N VAL A 5 -6.34 4.67 -4.70
CA VAL A 5 -4.97 4.80 -4.21
C VAL A 5 -4.13 3.80 -4.99
N VAL A 6 -2.96 4.23 -5.44
CA VAL A 6 -1.94 3.34 -5.99
C VAL A 6 -0.91 3.09 -4.90
N VAL A 7 -0.60 1.82 -4.67
CA VAL A 7 0.44 1.39 -3.74
C VAL A 7 1.60 0.85 -4.56
N SER A 8 2.82 1.30 -4.24
CA SER A 8 4.04 0.82 -4.87
C SER A 8 5.07 0.40 -3.82
N ASP A 9 6.00 -0.47 -4.21
CA ASP A 9 7.22 -0.75 -3.44
C ASP A 9 8.20 0.44 -3.46
N GLN A 10 9.33 0.29 -2.77
CA GLN A 10 10.38 1.32 -2.70
C GLN A 10 11.03 1.63 -4.06
N ASP A 11 10.93 0.72 -5.03
CA ASP A 11 11.49 0.84 -6.38
C ASP A 11 10.45 1.39 -7.38
N GLY A 12 9.21 1.60 -6.92
CA GLY A 12 8.11 2.17 -7.70
C GLY A 12 7.21 1.13 -8.38
N HIS A 13 7.45 -0.17 -8.19
CA HIS A 13 6.59 -1.21 -8.77
C HIS A 13 5.24 -1.26 -8.07
N ALA A 14 4.16 -1.29 -8.84
CA ALA A 14 2.82 -1.36 -8.29
C ALA A 14 2.59 -2.69 -7.54
N LEU A 15 2.07 -2.60 -6.32
CA LEU A 15 1.59 -3.73 -5.56
C LEU A 15 0.12 -3.94 -5.91
N THR A 16 -0.17 -4.93 -6.75
CA THR A 16 -1.52 -5.20 -7.25
C THR A 16 -2.30 -6.15 -6.35
N GLU A 17 -1.61 -6.89 -5.48
CA GLU A 17 -2.19 -7.88 -4.58
C GLU A 17 -1.69 -7.72 -3.14
N SER A 18 -2.54 -8.04 -2.16
CA SER A 18 -2.18 -7.96 -0.73
C SER A 18 -1.05 -8.91 -0.35
N GLY A 19 -0.92 -10.07 -1.01
CA GLY A 19 0.15 -11.05 -0.77
C GLY A 19 1.56 -10.53 -1.11
N GLN A 20 1.66 -9.40 -1.80
CA GLN A 20 2.92 -8.72 -2.11
C GLN A 20 3.35 -7.72 -1.02
N VAL A 21 2.46 -7.45 -0.04
CA VAL A 21 2.76 -6.56 1.10
C VAL A 21 3.28 -7.39 2.27
N ARG A 22 4.47 -7.06 2.75
CA ARG A 22 5.09 -7.73 3.91
C ARG A 22 4.82 -6.96 5.19
N ARG A 23 4.66 -7.69 6.31
CA ARG A 23 4.57 -7.06 7.64
C ARG A 23 5.79 -6.17 7.89
N GLY A 24 5.53 -4.95 8.33
CA GLY A 24 6.54 -3.94 8.62
C GLY A 24 7.06 -3.18 7.41
N GLN A 25 6.61 -3.51 6.19
CA GLN A 25 6.97 -2.78 4.97
C GLN A 25 6.46 -1.33 5.03
N LEU A 26 7.30 -0.41 4.59
CA LEU A 26 6.92 0.99 4.39
C LEU A 26 6.31 1.15 2.99
N LEU A 27 5.20 1.87 2.92
CA LEU A 27 4.41 2.09 1.73
C LEU A 27 4.24 3.59 1.51
N ARG A 28 4.36 4.04 0.26
CA ARG A 28 3.95 5.38 -0.15
C ARG A 28 2.60 5.31 -0.85
N LEU A 29 1.63 6.04 -0.33
CA LEU A 29 0.28 6.12 -0.87
C LEU A 29 0.09 7.47 -1.56
N ARG A 30 -0.25 7.45 -2.85
CA ARG A 30 -0.55 8.68 -3.60
C ARG A 30 -2.06 8.81 -3.82
N PHE A 31 -2.58 9.94 -3.36
CA PHE A 31 -3.94 10.41 -3.60
C PHE A 31 -3.92 11.49 -4.68
N CYS A 32 -5.09 11.89 -5.18
CA CYS A 32 -5.18 12.98 -6.15
C CYS A 32 -4.87 14.36 -5.55
N ASP A 33 -4.88 14.47 -4.23
CA ASP A 33 -4.73 15.69 -3.45
C ASP A 33 -3.53 15.66 -2.49
N GLY A 34 -2.72 14.60 -2.49
CA GLY A 34 -1.56 14.50 -1.62
C GLY A 34 -0.91 13.12 -1.58
N GLU A 35 0.09 12.99 -0.72
CA GLU A 35 0.80 11.73 -0.46
C GLU A 35 0.86 11.47 1.04
N VAL A 36 0.84 10.19 1.42
CA VAL A 36 0.97 9.73 2.81
C VAL A 36 1.94 8.55 2.86
N ASP A 37 2.83 8.55 3.85
CA ASP A 37 3.66 7.39 4.18
C ASP A 37 2.93 6.52 5.22
N ALA A 38 2.87 5.22 4.95
CA ALA A 38 2.20 4.23 5.79
C ALA A 38 3.14 3.05 6.09
N ARG A 39 2.92 2.38 7.22
CA ARG A 39 3.60 1.12 7.54
C ARG A 39 2.58 -0.01 7.57
N ALA A 40 2.87 -1.09 6.86
CA ALA A 40 2.04 -2.29 6.88
C ALA A 40 2.12 -2.94 8.25
N GLU A 41 1.09 -2.78 9.06
CA GLU A 41 0.88 -3.59 10.24
C GLU A 41 0.19 -4.88 9.80
N GLY A 42 0.74 -6.04 10.16
CA GLY A 42 0.20 -7.32 9.70
C GLY A 42 -1.17 -7.57 10.31
N GLY A 43 -2.17 -7.81 9.47
CA GLY A 43 -3.41 -8.50 9.81
C GLY A 43 -3.25 -9.98 9.49
N GLU A 44 -3.72 -10.86 10.36
CA GLU A 44 -3.99 -12.25 9.99
C GLU A 44 -4.98 -12.20 8.82
N ALA A 45 -4.62 -12.79 7.69
CA ALA A 45 -5.61 -13.07 6.66
C ALA A 45 -6.51 -14.15 7.27
N GLU A 46 -7.71 -13.78 7.71
CA GLU A 46 -8.77 -14.77 7.91
C GLU A 46 -9.10 -15.34 6.53
N ASP A 47 -8.85 -16.64 6.36
CA ASP A 47 -9.24 -17.45 5.19
C ASP A 47 -10.74 -17.36 4.89
#